data_AF-A0A7S4JCX4-F1
#
_entry.id   AF-A0A7S4JCX4-F1
#
_cell.length_a   1.000
_cell.length_b   1.000
_cell.length_c   1.000
_cell.angle_alpha   90.00
_cell.angle_beta   90.00
_cell.angle_gamma   90.00
#
_symmetry.space_group_name_H-M   'P 1'
#
loop_
_entity.id
_entity.type
_entity.pdbx_description
1 polymer ?
#
loop_
_entity_poly.entity_id
_entity_poly.type
_entity_poly.pdbx_seq_one_letter_code
_entity_poly.pdbx_strand_id
1 'polypeptide(L)'
;KAAAAAAAEAKRQEVEAKKAAAAEAAEQRKKEAEEKRAASAAAVEAKRQEAEAKKAAAAKVAEERRKEAEEKRAAAGAAAELKRQEAAAKKAPTARETLESAKPRTTISLFGFGVPKSEDVAPAAAVVPTVAPKKAAKAPAGVPTLSRWRQNRDGSISGFISGSRSFEDGEPVTTSPITSDAVGGAVVTTGSGSRYFLDESSAAPSGAGGGIFGLFGGGPNSTPAKSEPAPKTPVLSQKSKASEAAAARKAAAEEAAAARKRQVEERKAAAAAAAEAKRQEVEAKKAAAAEAAEQRKKEAEEKRAASAAAVEAKRQEAEAKKAAAAKAAEERRKEAEEKRAAAGAAAELKRQEAAAKKAPTARETLESAKPRTTISLFGFGVPKSEDVAPAAAVVPTVAPKKAAKAPAGVPTLSRWRQNRDGSISGFISGSRSFEDGEPVTTSPITSDAVGGAVVTTGSGSRY
;
A
#
# COMPACT_ATOMS: atom_id res chain seq x y z
N LYS A 1 -30.63 -15.20 79.52
CA LYS A 1 -30.57 -13.85 78.90
C LYS A 1 -29.13 -13.37 78.68
N ALA A 2 -28.26 -13.39 79.70
CA ALA A 2 -26.84 -12.99 79.56
C ALA A 2 -26.05 -13.82 78.52
N ALA A 3 -26.17 -15.15 78.52
CA ALA A 3 -25.50 -16.01 77.53
C ALA A 3 -25.93 -15.73 76.08
N ALA A 4 -27.20 -15.35 75.85
CA ALA A 4 -27.70 -15.00 74.53
C ALA A 4 -27.18 -13.63 74.05
N ALA A 5 -26.98 -12.68 74.98
CA ALA A 5 -26.36 -11.40 74.68
C ALA A 5 -24.87 -11.56 74.31
N ALA A 6 -24.13 -12.37 75.07
CA ALA A 6 -22.73 -12.68 74.78
C ALA A 6 -22.57 -13.40 73.42
N ALA A 7 -23.45 -14.34 73.08
CA ALA A 7 -23.42 -15.00 71.78
C ALA A 7 -23.77 -14.06 70.61
N ALA A 8 -24.64 -13.07 70.83
CA ALA A 8 -24.96 -12.05 69.82
C ALA A 8 -23.81 -11.07 69.61
N GLU A 9 -23.10 -10.70 70.68
CA GLU A 9 -21.91 -9.86 70.62
C GLU A 9 -20.75 -10.57 69.91
N ALA A 10 -20.49 -11.84 70.23
CA ALA A 10 -19.49 -12.65 69.55
C ALA A 10 -19.77 -12.78 68.04
N LYS A 11 -21.03 -12.95 67.63
CA LYS A 11 -21.42 -12.96 66.20
C LYS A 11 -21.24 -11.60 65.53
N ARG A 12 -21.44 -10.49 66.25
CA ARG A 12 -21.18 -9.14 65.72
C ARG A 12 -19.69 -8.92 65.50
N GLN A 13 -18.87 -9.31 66.46
CA GLN A 13 -17.40 -9.25 66.36
C GLN A 13 -16.89 -10.13 65.20
N GLU A 14 -17.43 -11.32 65.00
CA GLU A 14 -17.07 -12.19 63.87
C GLU A 14 -17.45 -11.57 62.51
N VAL A 15 -18.63 -10.96 62.40
CA VAL A 15 -19.07 -10.27 61.18
C VAL A 15 -18.22 -9.02 60.90
N GLU A 16 -17.85 -8.27 61.94
CA GLU A 16 -16.98 -7.10 61.82
C GLU A 16 -15.56 -7.48 61.40
N ALA A 17 -14.99 -8.53 62.00
CA ALA A 17 -13.69 -9.08 61.60
C ALA A 17 -13.71 -9.57 60.14
N LYS A 18 -14.79 -10.26 59.72
CA LYS A 18 -14.96 -10.68 58.32
C LYS A 18 -15.08 -9.50 57.35
N LYS A 19 -15.75 -8.41 57.75
CA LYS A 19 -15.83 -7.18 56.93
C LYS A 19 -14.49 -6.48 56.82
N ALA A 20 -13.73 -6.37 57.92
CA ALA A 20 -12.39 -5.80 57.91
C ALA A 20 -11.44 -6.60 57.01
N ALA A 21 -11.43 -7.93 57.14
CA ALA A 21 -10.64 -8.81 56.28
C ALA A 21 -11.04 -8.71 54.79
N ALA A 22 -12.34 -8.59 54.49
CA ALA A 22 -12.80 -8.39 53.12
C ALA A 22 -12.40 -7.03 52.54
N ALA A 23 -12.39 -5.97 53.37
CA ALA A 23 -11.95 -4.64 52.96
C ALA A 23 -10.44 -4.60 52.67
N GLU A 24 -9.63 -5.21 53.53
CA GLU A 24 -8.18 -5.33 53.33
C GLU A 24 -7.86 -6.15 52.07
N ALA A 25 -8.53 -7.29 51.86
CA ALA A 25 -8.38 -8.08 50.64
C ALA A 25 -8.81 -7.31 49.38
N ALA A 26 -9.82 -6.44 49.46
CA ALA A 26 -10.22 -5.59 48.35
C ALA A 26 -9.18 -4.49 48.05
N GLU A 27 -8.52 -3.94 49.09
CA GLU A 27 -7.45 -2.96 48.92
C GLU A 27 -6.19 -3.61 48.30
N GLN A 28 -5.80 -4.80 48.77
CA GLN A 28 -4.70 -5.56 48.18
C GLN A 28 -4.96 -5.87 46.70
N ARG A 29 -6.17 -6.30 46.34
CA ARG A 29 -6.55 -6.54 44.93
C ARG A 29 -6.52 -5.27 44.07
N LYS A 30 -6.86 -4.11 44.63
CA LYS A 30 -6.75 -2.83 43.94
C LYS A 30 -5.29 -2.47 43.67
N LYS A 31 -4.42 -2.61 44.67
CA LYS A 31 -2.97 -2.37 44.55
C LYS A 31 -2.33 -3.30 43.51
N GLU A 32 -2.64 -4.60 43.56
CA GLU A 32 -2.15 -5.56 42.56
C GLU A 32 -2.67 -5.27 41.14
N ALA A 33 -3.92 -4.83 41.01
CA ALA A 33 -4.48 -4.47 39.71
C ALA A 33 -3.85 -3.19 39.14
N GLU A 34 -3.52 -2.23 40.00
CA GLU A 34 -2.81 -0.99 39.65
C GLU A 34 -1.37 -1.28 39.23
N GLU A 35 -0.65 -2.11 39.98
CA GLU A 35 0.71 -2.54 39.64
C GLU A 35 0.75 -3.30 38.31
N LYS A 36 -0.21 -4.22 38.07
CA LYS A 36 -0.33 -4.92 36.78
C LYS A 36 -0.62 -3.98 35.62
N ARG A 37 -1.44 -2.95 35.83
CA ARG A 37 -1.70 -1.92 34.80
C ARG A 37 -0.45 -1.12 34.51
N ALA A 38 0.27 -0.65 35.54
CA ALA A 38 1.53 0.07 35.41
C ALA A 38 2.61 -0.78 34.68
N ALA A 39 2.76 -2.05 35.04
CA ALA A 39 3.68 -2.96 34.37
C ALA A 39 3.31 -3.19 32.89
N SER A 40 2.02 -3.33 32.58
CA SER A 40 1.56 -3.49 31.20
C SER A 40 1.76 -2.22 30.36
N ALA A 41 1.56 -1.04 30.95
CA ALA A 41 1.80 0.25 30.32
C ALA A 41 3.29 0.46 29.99
N ALA A 42 4.17 0.18 30.95
CA ALA A 42 5.62 0.24 30.75
C ALA A 42 6.09 -0.76 29.66
N ALA A 43 5.51 -1.96 29.61
CA ALA A 43 5.85 -2.95 28.58
C ALA A 43 5.41 -2.55 27.17
N VAL A 44 4.28 -1.85 27.02
CA VAL A 44 3.86 -1.31 25.71
C VAL A 44 4.77 -0.15 25.31
N GLU A 45 5.20 0.68 26.27
CA GLU A 45 6.08 1.81 26.02
C GLU A 45 7.47 1.36 25.56
N ALA A 46 8.04 0.38 26.23
CA ALA A 46 9.33 -0.20 25.86
C ALA A 46 9.30 -0.82 24.44
N LYS A 47 8.22 -1.55 24.09
CA LYS A 47 8.07 -2.14 22.75
C LYS A 47 7.97 -1.09 21.66
N ARG A 48 7.34 0.03 21.98
CA ARG A 48 7.29 1.18 21.11
C ARG A 48 8.69 1.80 20.93
N GLN A 49 9.40 2.10 22.00
CA GLN A 49 10.75 2.67 21.92
C GLN A 49 11.71 1.74 21.15
N GLU A 50 11.54 0.43 21.26
CA GLU A 50 12.31 -0.54 20.48
C GLU A 50 11.95 -0.48 18.98
N ALA A 51 10.66 -0.42 18.64
CA ALA A 51 10.21 -0.32 17.26
C ALA A 51 10.58 1.05 16.64
N GLU A 52 10.65 2.10 17.46
CA GLU A 52 11.25 3.40 17.20
C GLU A 52 12.68 3.30 16.71
N ALA A 53 13.55 2.82 17.59
CA ALA A 53 14.96 2.69 17.34
C ALA A 53 15.22 1.83 16.10
N LYS A 54 14.45 0.76 15.89
CA LYS A 54 14.55 -0.11 14.70
C LYS A 54 14.21 0.62 13.40
N LYS A 55 13.13 1.40 13.35
CA LYS A 55 12.80 2.14 12.11
C LYS A 55 13.79 3.29 11.87
N ALA A 56 14.30 3.92 12.93
CA ALA A 56 15.34 4.95 12.82
C ALA A 56 16.67 4.37 12.29
N ALA A 57 17.10 3.22 12.80
CA ALA A 57 18.30 2.53 12.31
C ALA A 57 18.14 2.06 10.86
N ALA A 58 16.98 1.47 10.51
CA ALA A 58 16.71 1.04 9.15
C ALA A 58 16.69 2.20 8.14
N ALA A 59 16.18 3.36 8.56
CA ALA A 59 16.20 4.57 7.74
C ALA A 59 17.63 5.06 7.47
N LYS A 60 18.52 5.07 8.47
CA LYS A 60 19.94 5.43 8.31
C LYS A 60 20.68 4.48 7.35
N VAL A 61 20.42 3.18 7.43
CA VAL A 61 21.02 2.18 6.52
C VAL A 61 20.50 2.34 5.09
N ALA A 62 19.19 2.55 4.91
CA ALA A 62 18.61 2.83 3.60
C ALA A 62 19.16 4.13 3.01
N GLU A 63 19.48 5.07 3.89
CA GLU A 63 20.04 6.34 3.53
C GLU A 63 21.45 6.22 2.95
N GLU A 64 22.36 5.57 3.66
CA GLU A 64 23.74 5.35 3.24
C GLU A 64 23.80 4.55 1.94
N ARG A 65 22.97 3.52 1.79
CA ARG A 65 22.84 2.76 0.53
C ARG A 65 22.43 3.62 -0.65
N ARG A 66 21.58 4.62 -0.44
CA ARG A 66 21.19 5.56 -1.50
C ARG A 66 22.35 6.47 -1.90
N LYS A 67 23.12 6.98 -0.93
CA LYS A 67 24.33 7.77 -1.20
C LYS A 67 25.38 6.96 -1.98
N GLU A 68 25.63 5.74 -1.56
CA GLU A 68 26.59 4.84 -2.23
C GLU A 68 26.15 4.49 -3.66
N ALA A 69 24.86 4.22 -3.87
CA ALA A 69 24.31 3.93 -5.20
C ALA A 69 24.38 5.15 -6.13
N GLU A 70 24.17 6.35 -5.59
CA GLU A 70 24.28 7.59 -6.34
C GLU A 70 25.73 7.91 -6.72
N GLU A 71 26.67 7.71 -5.79
CA GLU A 71 28.11 7.87 -6.06
C GLU A 71 28.59 6.88 -7.12
N LYS A 72 28.13 5.61 -7.07
CA LYS A 72 28.42 4.61 -8.13
C LYS A 72 27.83 5.01 -9.49
N ARG A 73 26.63 5.61 -9.52
CA ARG A 73 26.02 6.11 -10.77
C ARG A 73 26.79 7.31 -11.34
N ALA A 74 27.25 8.21 -10.48
CA ALA A 74 28.06 9.35 -10.88
C ALA A 74 29.41 8.90 -11.45
N ALA A 75 30.10 7.97 -10.78
CA ALA A 75 31.36 7.41 -11.26
C ALA A 75 31.19 6.66 -12.60
N ALA A 76 30.12 5.88 -12.76
CA ALA A 76 29.81 5.19 -14.02
C ALA A 76 29.51 6.18 -15.16
N GLY A 77 28.78 7.26 -14.88
CA GLY A 77 28.52 8.33 -15.84
C GLY A 77 29.79 9.01 -16.32
N ALA A 78 30.68 9.38 -15.39
CA ALA A 78 31.96 10.01 -15.72
C ALA A 78 32.87 9.08 -16.56
N ALA A 79 32.93 7.79 -16.22
CA ALA A 79 33.69 6.81 -16.98
C ALA A 79 33.13 6.61 -18.41
N ALA A 80 31.81 6.61 -18.57
CA ALA A 80 31.16 6.50 -19.88
C ALA A 80 31.44 7.74 -20.76
N GLU A 81 31.44 8.93 -20.17
CA GLU A 81 31.75 10.17 -20.87
C GLU A 81 33.20 10.21 -21.34
N LEU A 82 34.14 9.82 -20.49
CA LEU A 82 35.56 9.70 -20.85
C LEU A 82 35.76 8.75 -22.03
N LYS A 83 35.11 7.57 -22.00
CA LYS A 83 35.11 6.63 -23.13
C LYS A 83 34.53 7.23 -24.41
N ARG A 84 33.49 8.06 -24.30
CA ARG A 84 32.86 8.73 -25.45
C ARG A 84 33.81 9.77 -26.05
N GLN A 85 34.53 10.52 -25.22
CA GLN A 85 35.52 11.50 -25.67
C GLN A 85 36.71 10.80 -26.34
N GLU A 86 37.24 9.72 -25.78
CA GLU A 86 38.31 8.93 -26.41
C GLU A 86 37.87 8.34 -27.76
N ALA A 87 36.64 7.81 -27.84
CA ALA A 87 36.10 7.29 -29.09
C ALA A 87 35.88 8.39 -30.14
N ALA A 88 35.47 9.59 -29.73
CA ALA A 88 35.34 10.74 -30.62
C ALA A 88 36.71 11.21 -31.14
N ALA A 89 37.72 11.30 -30.27
CA ALA A 89 39.07 11.67 -30.65
C ALA A 89 39.68 10.68 -31.67
N LYS A 90 39.41 9.38 -31.53
CA LYS A 90 39.88 8.34 -32.48
C LYS A 90 39.15 8.35 -33.83
N LYS A 91 37.94 8.91 -33.93
CA LYS A 91 37.13 8.96 -35.17
C LYS A 91 37.26 10.26 -35.97
N ALA A 92 37.80 11.32 -35.37
CA ALA A 92 38.00 12.61 -36.04
C ALA A 92 38.95 12.56 -37.27
N PRO A 93 40.04 11.76 -37.31
CA PRO A 93 40.93 11.77 -38.48
C PRO A 93 40.41 10.93 -39.67
N THR A 94 39.59 9.89 -39.45
CA THR A 94 39.11 8.99 -40.52
C THR A 94 37.88 9.49 -41.28
N ALA A 95 37.13 10.45 -40.71
CA ALA A 95 35.96 11.05 -41.36
C ALA A 95 36.32 12.12 -42.41
N ARG A 96 37.52 12.72 -42.34
CA ARG A 96 37.98 13.68 -43.37
C ARG A 96 38.47 12.99 -44.64
N GLU A 97 39.02 11.78 -44.53
CA GLU A 97 39.49 11.00 -45.69
C GLU A 97 38.33 10.39 -46.51
N THR A 98 37.15 10.19 -45.91
CA THR A 98 36.02 9.51 -46.55
C THR A 98 35.01 10.46 -47.21
N LEU A 99 35.09 11.77 -46.98
CA LEU A 99 34.23 12.77 -47.62
C LEU A 99 34.80 13.33 -48.94
N GLU A 100 36.09 13.16 -49.23
CA GLU A 100 36.68 13.59 -50.51
C GLU A 100 36.46 12.58 -51.66
N SER A 101 35.93 11.37 -51.39
CA SER A 101 35.78 10.31 -52.41
C SER A 101 34.34 9.93 -52.78
N ALA A 102 33.32 10.55 -52.18
CA ALA A 102 31.93 10.13 -52.37
C ALA A 102 31.21 10.90 -53.51
N LYS A 103 31.17 10.31 -54.70
CA LYS A 103 30.29 10.71 -55.82
C LYS A 103 28.81 10.54 -55.44
N PRO A 104 27.92 11.48 -55.80
CA PRO A 104 26.49 11.40 -55.49
C PRO A 104 25.85 10.22 -56.22
N ARG A 105 25.16 9.34 -55.47
CA ARG A 105 24.35 8.27 -56.05
C ARG A 105 22.88 8.35 -55.63
N THR A 106 22.10 8.07 -56.64
CA THR A 106 20.66 8.04 -56.86
C THR A 106 19.88 7.24 -55.81
N THR A 107 18.78 7.84 -55.38
CA THR A 107 17.54 7.27 -54.83
C THR A 107 17.30 5.78 -55.12
N ILE A 108 17.22 4.97 -54.07
CA ILE A 108 16.61 3.63 -54.10
C ILE A 108 15.34 3.67 -53.25
N SER A 109 14.22 3.56 -53.96
CA SER A 109 12.88 3.30 -53.41
C SER A 109 12.87 1.96 -52.68
N LEU A 110 12.50 1.97 -51.40
CA LEU A 110 12.22 0.75 -50.62
C LEU A 110 10.72 0.61 -50.40
N PHE A 111 10.04 0.21 -51.47
CA PHE A 111 8.67 -0.27 -51.48
C PHE A 111 8.61 -1.73 -51.00
N GLY A 112 7.59 -2.06 -50.21
CA GLY A 112 6.98 -3.40 -50.20
C GLY A 112 7.34 -4.32 -49.04
N PHE A 113 6.37 -4.61 -48.14
CA PHE A 113 5.75 -5.94 -47.97
C PHE A 113 4.85 -5.97 -46.72
N GLY A 114 3.64 -6.54 -46.85
CA GLY A 114 2.96 -7.18 -45.71
C GLY A 114 1.63 -6.59 -45.25
N VAL A 115 0.58 -6.78 -46.04
CA VAL A 115 -0.82 -6.78 -45.56
C VAL A 115 -1.24 -8.23 -45.30
N PRO A 116 -1.82 -8.55 -44.13
CA PRO A 116 -2.77 -9.65 -44.05
C PRO A 116 -4.19 -9.14 -43.77
N LYS A 117 -5.11 -9.78 -44.50
CA LYS A 117 -6.56 -9.60 -44.56
C LYS A 117 -7.20 -10.86 -44.00
N SER A 118 -8.16 -10.72 -43.08
CA SER A 118 -9.20 -11.70 -42.70
C SER A 118 -9.81 -11.28 -41.34
N GLU A 119 -11.08 -11.42 -40.98
CA GLU A 119 -12.35 -11.71 -41.66
C GLU A 119 -13.45 -11.57 -40.60
N ASP A 120 -14.64 -11.15 -41.02
CA ASP A 120 -15.88 -11.06 -40.24
C ASP A 120 -16.39 -12.42 -39.75
N VAL A 121 -16.81 -12.51 -38.48
CA VAL A 121 -17.90 -13.43 -38.06
C VAL A 121 -18.72 -12.82 -36.92
N ALA A 122 -19.97 -12.49 -37.23
CA ALA A 122 -21.13 -12.47 -36.33
C ALA A 122 -22.12 -13.54 -36.87
N PRO A 123 -23.01 -14.15 -36.05
CA PRO A 123 -24.31 -13.49 -35.79
C PRO A 123 -25.00 -13.81 -34.43
N ALA A 124 -26.14 -13.11 -34.27
CA ALA A 124 -27.25 -13.15 -33.29
C ALA A 124 -27.75 -14.56 -32.85
N ALA A 125 -28.67 -14.80 -31.89
CA ALA A 125 -29.83 -14.06 -31.40
C ALA A 125 -30.39 -14.73 -30.10
N ALA A 126 -31.36 -14.07 -29.46
CA ALA A 126 -32.06 -14.43 -28.22
C ALA A 126 -33.14 -15.51 -28.35
N VAL A 127 -33.37 -16.32 -27.30
CA VAL A 127 -34.64 -17.03 -26.99
C VAL A 127 -34.79 -17.33 -25.47
N VAL A 128 -35.96 -17.05 -24.90
CA VAL A 128 -36.58 -17.59 -23.64
C VAL A 128 -38.11 -17.59 -23.89
N PRO A 129 -39.02 -18.27 -23.14
CA PRO A 129 -38.85 -19.15 -21.96
C PRO A 129 -39.76 -20.42 -21.90
N THR A 130 -39.47 -21.39 -21.01
CA THR A 130 -40.49 -22.24 -20.33
C THR A 130 -39.92 -22.92 -19.06
N VAL A 131 -40.78 -23.18 -18.06
CA VAL A 131 -40.48 -23.32 -16.62
C VAL A 131 -40.60 -24.78 -16.09
N ALA A 132 -39.76 -25.11 -15.09
CA ALA A 132 -39.82 -26.17 -14.05
C ALA A 132 -38.80 -27.35 -14.18
N PRO A 133 -38.30 -27.96 -13.07
CA PRO A 133 -38.13 -27.54 -11.68
C PRO A 133 -36.66 -27.19 -11.31
N LYS A 134 -36.46 -26.37 -10.27
CA LYS A 134 -35.21 -25.66 -9.93
C LYS A 134 -34.02 -26.59 -9.63
N LYS A 135 -33.17 -26.84 -10.63
CA LYS A 135 -31.73 -27.07 -10.44
C LYS A 135 -31.10 -25.75 -10.05
N ALA A 136 -30.26 -25.76 -9.00
CA ALA A 136 -29.42 -24.63 -8.62
C ALA A 136 -28.81 -24.01 -9.88
N ALA A 137 -29.11 -22.73 -10.13
CA ALA A 137 -28.63 -22.03 -11.31
C ALA A 137 -27.11 -22.16 -11.35
N LYS A 138 -26.59 -22.83 -12.39
CA LYS A 138 -25.15 -23.07 -12.53
C LYS A 138 -24.49 -21.74 -12.89
N ALA A 139 -23.47 -21.35 -12.13
CA ALA A 139 -22.72 -20.12 -12.36
C ALA A 139 -22.22 -20.05 -13.83
N PRO A 140 -22.38 -18.91 -14.52
CA PRO A 140 -21.78 -18.72 -15.84
C PRO A 140 -20.27 -18.94 -15.81
N ALA A 141 -19.72 -19.56 -16.85
CA ALA A 141 -18.30 -19.85 -16.93
C ALA A 141 -17.45 -18.56 -16.81
N GLY A 142 -16.44 -18.60 -15.93
CA GLY A 142 -15.51 -17.48 -15.73
C GLY A 142 -16.01 -16.36 -14.81
N VAL A 143 -17.20 -16.49 -14.21
CA VAL A 143 -17.68 -15.57 -13.16
C VAL A 143 -17.48 -16.21 -11.79
N PRO A 144 -16.72 -15.58 -10.87
CA PRO A 144 -16.55 -16.10 -9.51
C PRO A 144 -17.89 -16.21 -8.79
N THR A 145 -18.06 -17.27 -8.00
CA THR A 145 -19.28 -17.52 -7.23
C THR A 145 -19.08 -17.09 -5.78
N LEU A 146 -20.04 -16.37 -5.21
CA LEU A 146 -20.09 -16.05 -3.79
C LEU A 146 -21.10 -16.96 -3.10
N SER A 147 -20.62 -17.69 -2.10
CA SER A 147 -21.41 -18.54 -1.21
C SER A 147 -21.50 -17.95 0.20
N ARG A 148 -22.53 -18.33 0.94
CA ARG A 148 -22.88 -17.80 2.29
C ARG A 148 -22.77 -16.28 2.35
N TRP A 149 -23.35 -15.64 1.34
CA TRP A 149 -23.24 -14.20 1.17
C TRP A 149 -24.32 -13.46 1.98
N ARG A 150 -24.01 -12.23 2.38
CA ARG A 150 -24.97 -11.28 2.97
C ARG A 150 -24.75 -9.90 2.38
N GLN A 151 -25.83 -9.15 2.18
CA GLN A 151 -25.74 -7.73 1.84
C GLN A 151 -25.60 -6.90 3.12
N ASN A 152 -24.58 -6.05 3.15
CA ASN A 152 -24.32 -5.13 4.24
C ASN A 152 -25.15 -3.84 4.06
N ARG A 153 -25.24 -3.02 5.13
CA ARG A 153 -26.03 -1.77 5.13
C ARG A 153 -25.53 -0.74 4.12
N ASP A 154 -24.25 -0.79 3.75
CA ASP A 154 -23.62 0.07 2.74
C ASP A 154 -23.87 -0.40 1.30
N GLY A 155 -24.62 -1.51 1.12
CA GLY A 155 -24.88 -2.13 -0.18
C GLY A 155 -23.77 -3.07 -0.65
N SER A 156 -22.67 -3.24 0.08
CA SER A 156 -21.65 -4.25 -0.24
C SER A 156 -22.14 -5.67 0.04
N ILE A 157 -21.53 -6.67 -0.60
CA ILE A 157 -21.79 -8.09 -0.29
C ILE A 157 -20.53 -8.71 0.32
N SER A 158 -20.68 -9.35 1.47
CA SER A 158 -19.63 -10.21 2.07
C SER A 158 -20.02 -11.68 1.93
N GLY A 159 -19.08 -12.54 1.57
CA GLY A 159 -19.29 -13.99 1.41
C GLY A 159 -17.98 -14.76 1.20
N PHE A 160 -18.07 -16.05 0.90
CA PHE A 160 -16.92 -16.88 0.55
C PHE A 160 -16.87 -17.08 -0.96
N ILE A 161 -15.74 -16.74 -1.57
CA ILE A 161 -15.56 -16.80 -3.03
C ILE A 161 -15.11 -18.17 -3.49
N SER A 162 -15.53 -18.59 -4.69
CA SER A 162 -14.97 -19.72 -5.40
C SER A 162 -14.91 -19.49 -6.92
N GLY A 163 -14.03 -20.21 -7.60
CA GLY A 163 -13.83 -20.10 -9.06
C GLY A 163 -13.16 -18.82 -9.51
N SER A 164 -12.50 -18.09 -8.61
CA SER A 164 -11.67 -16.93 -8.93
C SER A 164 -10.23 -17.34 -9.23
N ARG A 165 -9.54 -16.61 -10.13
CA ARG A 165 -8.09 -16.79 -10.36
C ARG A 165 -7.23 -16.00 -9.37
N SER A 166 -7.82 -15.02 -8.69
CA SER A 166 -7.11 -14.07 -7.82
C SER A 166 -7.27 -14.38 -6.33
N PHE A 167 -8.20 -15.27 -5.98
CA PHE A 167 -8.54 -15.63 -4.61
C PHE A 167 -8.65 -17.15 -4.51
N GLU A 168 -8.31 -17.70 -3.35
CA GLU A 168 -8.46 -19.14 -3.10
C GLU A 168 -9.93 -19.50 -2.87
N ASP A 169 -10.33 -20.72 -3.25
CA ASP A 169 -11.68 -21.19 -3.03
C ASP A 169 -11.98 -21.29 -1.52
N GLY A 170 -13.03 -20.61 -1.07
CA GLY A 170 -13.41 -20.52 0.34
C GLY A 170 -12.80 -19.32 1.07
N GLU A 171 -12.13 -18.39 0.40
CA GLU A 171 -11.62 -17.17 1.01
C GLU A 171 -12.77 -16.18 1.33
N PRO A 172 -12.83 -15.60 2.55
CA PRO A 172 -13.84 -14.60 2.88
C PRO A 172 -13.53 -13.28 2.19
N VAL A 173 -14.42 -12.82 1.32
CA VAL A 173 -14.28 -11.56 0.59
C VAL A 173 -15.44 -10.61 0.88
N THR A 174 -15.16 -9.31 0.85
CA THR A 174 -16.18 -8.25 0.85
C THR A 174 -16.03 -7.42 -0.41
N THR A 175 -17.11 -7.32 -1.16
CA THR A 175 -17.18 -6.60 -2.43
C THR A 175 -17.47 -5.11 -2.20
N SER A 176 -17.36 -4.29 -3.25
CA SER A 176 -17.88 -2.91 -3.23
C SER A 176 -19.42 -2.90 -3.31
N PRO A 177 -20.10 -1.76 -3.04
CA PRO A 177 -21.55 -1.66 -3.16
C PRO A 177 -22.05 -2.14 -4.51
N ILE A 178 -23.09 -2.97 -4.53
CA ILE A 178 -23.68 -3.49 -5.77
C ILE A 178 -24.63 -2.46 -6.38
N THR A 179 -24.76 -2.47 -7.71
CA THR A 179 -25.65 -1.55 -8.44
C THR A 179 -27.07 -2.10 -8.64
N SER A 180 -27.32 -3.34 -8.23
CA SER A 180 -28.57 -4.09 -8.44
C SER A 180 -28.96 -4.85 -7.17
N ASP A 181 -30.22 -5.26 -7.03
CA ASP A 181 -30.65 -6.02 -5.86
C ASP A 181 -29.92 -7.36 -5.73
N ALA A 182 -29.50 -7.71 -4.52
CA ALA A 182 -28.81 -8.97 -4.25
C ALA A 182 -29.81 -10.13 -4.28
N VAL A 183 -29.92 -10.81 -5.41
CA VAL A 183 -30.80 -11.97 -5.59
C VAL A 183 -29.96 -13.24 -5.74
N GLY A 184 -30.27 -14.27 -4.94
CA GLY A 184 -29.64 -15.59 -5.06
C GLY A 184 -29.93 -16.22 -6.43
N GLY A 185 -28.90 -16.77 -7.07
CA GLY A 185 -28.94 -17.30 -8.43
C GLY A 185 -28.70 -16.26 -9.54
N ALA A 186 -28.45 -15.00 -9.20
CA ALA A 186 -28.18 -13.93 -10.17
C ALA A 186 -26.69 -13.54 -10.22
N VAL A 187 -26.26 -12.99 -11.37
CA VAL A 187 -24.97 -12.30 -11.49
C VAL A 187 -25.17 -10.84 -11.12
N VAL A 188 -24.45 -10.39 -10.09
CA VAL A 188 -24.44 -8.98 -9.66
C VAL A 188 -23.17 -8.29 -10.14
N THR A 189 -23.29 -6.99 -10.42
CA THR A 189 -22.16 -6.11 -10.75
C THR A 189 -21.91 -5.16 -9.59
N THR A 190 -20.68 -5.11 -9.10
CA THR A 190 -20.26 -4.14 -8.07
C THR A 190 -20.06 -2.76 -8.69
N GLY A 191 -20.01 -1.72 -7.86
CA GLY A 191 -19.72 -0.34 -8.30
C GLY A 191 -18.34 -0.18 -8.95
N SER A 192 -17.42 -1.12 -8.72
CA SER A 192 -16.12 -1.19 -9.41
C SER A 192 -16.17 -1.86 -10.79
N GLY A 193 -17.32 -2.43 -11.18
CA GLY A 193 -17.50 -3.17 -12.43
C GLY A 193 -17.17 -4.67 -12.36
N SER A 194 -16.81 -5.19 -11.18
CA SER A 194 -16.55 -6.62 -10.98
C SER A 194 -17.88 -7.40 -10.93
N ARG A 195 -17.91 -8.59 -11.53
CA ARG A 195 -19.10 -9.44 -11.61
C ARG A 195 -18.97 -10.67 -10.70
N TYR A 196 -20.02 -10.96 -9.95
CA TYR A 196 -20.08 -12.13 -9.06
C TYR A 196 -21.40 -12.85 -9.23
N PHE A 197 -21.36 -14.17 -9.24
CA PHE A 197 -22.56 -15.01 -9.20
C PHE A 197 -22.93 -15.27 -7.74
N LEU A 198 -24.15 -14.93 -7.34
CA LEU A 198 -24.64 -15.15 -5.98
C LEU A 198 -25.25 -16.55 -5.87
N ASP A 199 -24.69 -17.43 -5.04
CA ASP A 199 -25.25 -18.77 -4.88
C ASP A 199 -26.65 -18.73 -4.22
N GLU A 200 -27.62 -19.43 -4.82
CA GLU A 200 -29.03 -19.51 -4.38
C GLU A 200 -29.15 -20.21 -3.02
N SER A 201 -28.20 -21.10 -2.69
CA SER A 201 -28.16 -21.86 -1.43
C SER A 201 -27.94 -20.98 -0.19
N SER A 202 -27.58 -19.71 -0.36
CA SER A 202 -26.93 -18.93 0.69
C SER A 202 -27.56 -17.58 0.99
N ALA A 203 -28.59 -17.19 0.22
CA ALA A 203 -29.47 -16.10 0.59
C ALA A 203 -30.24 -16.52 1.84
N ALA A 204 -29.68 -16.26 3.03
CA ALA A 204 -30.45 -16.36 4.26
C ALA A 204 -31.72 -15.50 4.07
N PRO A 205 -32.93 -16.04 4.27
CA PRO A 205 -34.16 -15.29 4.08
C PRO A 205 -34.20 -14.13 5.10
N SER A 206 -33.67 -12.98 4.71
CA SER A 206 -33.76 -11.75 5.46
C SER A 206 -35.18 -11.22 5.29
N GLY A 207 -36.09 -11.66 6.16
CA GLY A 207 -37.37 -11.00 6.37
C GLY A 207 -38.62 -11.82 6.07
N ALA A 208 -38.93 -12.78 6.93
CA ALA A 208 -40.30 -13.18 7.24
C ALA A 208 -40.31 -13.93 8.58
N GLY A 209 -40.36 -13.20 9.70
CA GLY A 209 -40.32 -13.81 11.02
C GLY A 209 -40.37 -12.86 12.21
N GLY A 210 -41.10 -11.74 12.09
CA GLY A 210 -41.63 -11.09 13.28
C GLY A 210 -42.74 -11.97 13.85
N GLY A 211 -42.52 -12.60 15.01
CA GLY A 211 -43.47 -13.60 15.51
C GLY A 211 -43.12 -14.24 16.87
N ILE A 212 -43.15 -13.46 17.96
CA ILE A 212 -43.78 -13.77 19.27
C ILE A 212 -43.85 -15.20 19.89
N PHE A 213 -43.00 -16.18 19.55
CA PHE A 213 -43.03 -17.51 20.20
C PHE A 213 -41.71 -17.92 20.87
N GLY A 214 -41.57 -17.55 22.14
CA GLY A 214 -40.57 -18.08 23.08
C GLY A 214 -41.06 -18.09 24.54
N LEU A 215 -42.38 -18.10 24.75
CA LEU A 215 -43.04 -18.10 26.06
C LEU A 215 -43.82 -19.41 26.34
N PHE A 216 -43.42 -20.55 25.76
CA PHE A 216 -44.11 -21.81 26.07
C PHE A 216 -43.16 -23.01 26.14
N GLY A 217 -43.28 -23.77 27.25
CA GLY A 217 -43.16 -25.23 27.21
C GLY A 217 -41.80 -25.81 27.58
N GLY A 218 -41.57 -26.03 28.88
CA GLY A 218 -40.43 -26.81 29.37
C GLY A 218 -40.63 -27.37 30.78
N GLY A 219 -41.86 -27.79 31.12
CA GLY A 219 -42.11 -28.58 32.31
C GLY A 219 -41.81 -30.06 32.02
N PRO A 220 -40.96 -30.75 32.79
CA PRO A 220 -40.83 -32.20 32.67
C PRO A 220 -42.09 -32.86 33.25
N ASN A 221 -42.78 -33.54 32.35
CA ASN A 221 -43.93 -34.39 32.53
C ASN A 221 -43.52 -35.61 33.38
N SER A 222 -43.91 -35.67 34.66
CA SER A 222 -43.85 -36.90 35.46
C SER A 222 -45.24 -37.54 35.52
N THR A 223 -45.29 -38.73 34.96
CA THR A 223 -46.39 -39.70 34.91
C THR A 223 -47.08 -39.94 36.26
N PRO A 224 -48.43 -39.95 36.33
CA PRO A 224 -49.16 -40.48 37.47
C PRO A 224 -49.22 -42.01 37.37
N ALA A 225 -48.56 -42.69 38.31
CA ALA A 225 -48.68 -44.14 38.48
C ALA A 225 -49.96 -44.49 39.25
N LYS A 226 -50.73 -45.34 38.59
CA LYS A 226 -51.88 -46.15 38.97
C LYS A 226 -51.94 -46.61 40.43
N SER A 227 -53.15 -46.49 40.97
CA SER A 227 -53.63 -46.95 42.27
C SER A 227 -53.71 -48.47 42.42
N GLU A 228 -53.55 -48.96 43.66
CA GLU A 228 -54.10 -50.23 44.15
C GLU A 228 -54.55 -50.05 45.62
N PRO A 229 -55.66 -50.67 46.08
CA PRO A 229 -56.40 -50.22 47.27
C PRO A 229 -56.21 -51.08 48.53
N ALA A 230 -56.20 -50.39 49.69
CA ALA A 230 -56.65 -50.77 51.04
C ALA A 230 -56.07 -52.04 51.73
N PRO A 231 -55.87 -51.99 53.07
CA PRO A 231 -56.97 -52.40 53.94
C PRO A 231 -57.30 -51.41 55.07
N LYS A 232 -58.59 -51.41 55.43
CA LYS A 232 -59.23 -50.58 56.45
C LYS A 232 -58.93 -51.11 57.86
N THR A 233 -58.47 -50.23 58.75
CA THR A 233 -58.51 -50.40 60.21
C THR A 233 -58.94 -49.09 60.89
N PRO A 234 -59.48 -49.14 62.13
CA PRO A 234 -60.52 -48.21 62.57
C PRO A 234 -59.98 -46.85 63.00
N VAL A 235 -60.69 -45.82 62.52
CA VAL A 235 -60.50 -44.40 62.78
C VAL A 235 -61.36 -44.01 63.97
N LEU A 236 -60.77 -43.61 65.09
CA LEU A 236 -61.41 -42.78 66.12
C LEU A 236 -60.36 -42.29 67.15
N SER A 237 -59.38 -41.49 66.71
CA SER A 237 -58.55 -40.65 67.60
C SER A 237 -57.70 -39.56 66.88
N GLN A 238 -57.70 -39.48 65.54
CA GLN A 238 -56.70 -38.69 64.80
C GLN A 238 -57.07 -37.22 64.49
N LYS A 239 -58.20 -36.70 65.01
CA LYS A 239 -58.67 -35.34 64.65
C LYS A 239 -57.80 -34.22 65.23
N SER A 240 -57.04 -34.47 66.31
CA SER A 240 -56.10 -33.50 66.89
C SER A 240 -54.72 -33.49 66.21
N LYS A 241 -54.24 -34.63 65.69
CA LYS A 241 -52.94 -34.71 64.99
C LYS A 241 -52.95 -34.07 63.60
N ALA A 242 -54.11 -34.03 62.94
CA ALA A 242 -54.25 -33.44 61.60
C ALA A 242 -54.15 -31.90 61.61
N SER A 243 -54.63 -31.22 62.65
CA SER A 243 -54.54 -29.75 62.75
C SER A 243 -53.12 -29.26 63.06
N GLU A 244 -52.37 -30.01 63.89
CA GLU A 244 -50.98 -29.70 64.20
C GLU A 244 -50.06 -29.88 62.98
N ALA A 245 -50.31 -30.92 62.18
CA ALA A 245 -49.60 -31.14 60.91
C ALA A 245 -49.89 -30.03 59.87
N ALA A 246 -51.11 -29.48 59.85
CA ALA A 246 -51.46 -28.37 58.95
C ALA A 246 -50.78 -27.06 59.37
N ALA A 247 -50.70 -26.77 60.67
CA ALA A 247 -49.98 -25.61 61.20
C ALA A 247 -48.47 -25.70 60.92
N ALA A 248 -47.85 -26.88 61.11
CA ALA A 248 -46.45 -27.11 60.80
C ALA A 248 -46.13 -26.92 59.30
N ARG A 249 -47.02 -27.38 58.40
CA ARG A 249 -46.87 -27.18 56.95
C ARG A 249 -46.96 -25.71 56.54
N LYS A 250 -47.84 -24.93 57.18
CA LYS A 250 -47.95 -23.49 56.91
C LYS A 250 -46.68 -22.74 57.34
N ALA A 251 -46.16 -23.04 58.54
CA ALA A 251 -44.90 -22.45 59.02
C ALA A 251 -43.71 -22.81 58.10
N ALA A 252 -43.60 -24.09 57.69
CA ALA A 252 -42.56 -24.52 56.77
C ALA A 252 -42.68 -23.86 55.37
N ALA A 253 -43.90 -23.63 54.88
CA ALA A 253 -44.12 -22.94 53.61
C ALA A 253 -43.75 -21.45 53.69
N GLU A 254 -44.03 -20.77 54.81
CA GLU A 254 -43.64 -19.38 55.03
C GLU A 254 -42.12 -19.23 55.17
N GLU A 255 -41.45 -20.15 55.87
CA GLU A 255 -39.98 -20.18 55.96
C GLU A 255 -39.33 -20.45 54.59
N ALA A 256 -39.85 -21.40 53.82
CA ALA A 256 -39.37 -21.67 52.47
C ALA A 256 -39.59 -20.49 51.52
N ALA A 257 -40.70 -19.77 51.64
CA ALA A 257 -40.96 -18.55 50.87
C ALA A 257 -39.99 -17.42 51.24
N ALA A 258 -39.69 -17.24 52.54
CA ALA A 258 -38.70 -16.28 53.01
C ALA A 258 -37.28 -16.64 52.54
N ALA A 259 -36.90 -17.92 52.58
CA ALA A 259 -35.62 -18.40 52.08
C ALA A 259 -35.47 -18.17 50.56
N ARG A 260 -36.52 -18.45 49.78
CA ARG A 260 -36.53 -18.17 48.33
C ARG A 260 -36.40 -16.68 48.03
N LYS A 261 -37.08 -15.80 48.78
CA LYS A 261 -36.92 -14.34 48.64
C LYS A 261 -35.48 -13.90 48.89
N ARG A 262 -34.83 -14.40 49.95
CA ARG A 262 -33.41 -14.11 50.25
C ARG A 262 -32.49 -14.59 49.14
N GLN A 263 -32.69 -15.80 48.61
CA GLN A 263 -31.89 -16.32 47.49
C GLN A 263 -32.05 -15.49 46.21
N VAL A 264 -33.26 -14.98 45.93
CA VAL A 264 -33.50 -14.11 44.77
C VAL A 264 -32.81 -12.76 44.95
N GLU A 265 -32.87 -12.16 46.14
CA GLU A 265 -32.17 -10.91 46.43
C GLU A 265 -30.64 -11.07 46.36
N GLU A 266 -30.10 -12.15 46.91
CA GLU A 266 -28.66 -12.46 46.83
C GLU A 266 -28.21 -12.68 45.38
N ARG A 267 -28.99 -13.41 44.56
CA ARG A 267 -28.70 -13.57 43.13
C ARG A 267 -28.77 -12.26 42.36
N LYS A 268 -29.73 -11.38 42.68
CA LYS A 268 -29.80 -10.03 42.09
C LYS A 268 -28.60 -9.18 42.47
N ALA A 269 -28.18 -9.21 43.74
CA ALA A 269 -26.99 -8.50 44.21
C ALA A 269 -25.71 -9.02 43.54
N ALA A 270 -25.55 -10.35 43.45
CA ALA A 270 -24.41 -10.97 42.77
C ALA A 270 -24.38 -10.64 41.27
N ALA A 271 -25.53 -10.63 40.60
CA ALA A 271 -25.63 -10.24 39.18
C ALA A 271 -25.28 -8.76 38.96
N ALA A 272 -25.72 -7.87 39.85
CA ALA A 272 -25.36 -6.44 39.80
C ALA A 272 -23.85 -6.23 40.00
N ALA A 273 -23.26 -6.91 40.99
CA ALA A 273 -21.81 -6.85 41.23
C ALA A 273 -20.99 -7.40 40.04
N ALA A 274 -21.44 -8.50 39.43
CA ALA A 274 -20.80 -9.04 38.23
C ALA A 274 -20.93 -8.10 37.01
N ALA A 275 -22.06 -7.41 36.86
CA ALA A 275 -22.26 -6.43 35.80
C ALA A 275 -21.35 -5.20 35.99
N GLU A 276 -21.18 -4.73 37.23
CA GLU A 276 -20.28 -3.63 37.55
C GLU A 276 -18.81 -4.02 37.32
N ALA A 277 -18.39 -5.21 37.74
CA ALA A 277 -17.04 -5.73 37.48
C ALA A 277 -16.73 -5.79 35.97
N LYS A 278 -17.69 -6.22 35.15
CA LYS A 278 -17.54 -6.22 33.68
C LYS A 278 -17.44 -4.80 33.11
N ARG A 279 -18.19 -3.83 33.65
CA ARG A 279 -18.06 -2.41 33.24
C ARG A 279 -16.67 -1.87 33.56
N GLN A 280 -16.16 -2.14 34.77
CA GLN A 280 -14.80 -1.73 35.18
C GLN A 280 -13.71 -2.40 34.32
N GLU A 281 -13.88 -3.66 33.94
CA GLU A 281 -12.93 -4.34 33.05
C GLU A 281 -12.93 -3.73 31.63
N VAL A 282 -14.10 -3.42 31.08
CA VAL A 282 -14.22 -2.78 29.76
C VAL A 282 -13.64 -1.37 29.78
N GLU A 283 -13.90 -0.61 30.83
CA GLU A 283 -13.33 0.73 31.02
C GLU A 283 -11.81 0.68 31.15
N ALA A 284 -11.27 -0.26 31.93
CA ALA A 284 -9.83 -0.48 32.04
C ALA A 284 -9.18 -0.85 30.70
N LYS A 285 -9.83 -1.73 29.90
CA LYS A 285 -9.36 -2.08 28.56
C LYS A 285 -9.39 -0.88 27.61
N LYS A 286 -10.41 -0.02 27.70
CA LYS A 286 -10.49 1.21 26.91
C LYS A 286 -9.39 2.20 27.29
N ALA A 287 -9.11 2.37 28.59
CA ALA A 287 -8.04 3.21 29.08
C ALA A 287 -6.66 2.71 28.61
N ALA A 288 -6.37 1.42 28.77
CA ALA A 288 -5.13 0.81 28.29
C ALA A 288 -4.97 0.90 26.76
N ALA A 289 -6.07 0.77 26.00
CA ALA A 289 -6.04 0.94 24.55
C ALA A 289 -5.78 2.40 24.13
N ALA A 290 -6.33 3.38 24.86
CA ALA A 290 -6.08 4.80 24.61
C ALA A 290 -4.62 5.17 24.91
N GLU A 291 -4.07 4.68 26.03
CA GLU A 291 -2.66 4.85 26.38
C GLU A 291 -1.76 4.20 25.33
N ALA A 292 -2.06 2.97 24.90
CA ALA A 292 -1.34 2.29 23.82
C ALA A 292 -1.40 3.07 22.49
N ALA A 293 -2.49 3.80 22.21
CA ALA A 293 -2.62 4.62 21.01
C ALA A 293 -1.82 5.92 21.08
N GLU A 294 -1.77 6.58 22.24
CA GLU A 294 -0.86 7.69 22.47
C GLU A 294 0.60 7.22 22.39
N GLN A 295 0.87 6.07 23.01
CA GLN A 295 1.98 5.16 22.78
C GLN A 295 2.04 4.57 21.36
N ARG A 296 1.33 5.05 20.34
CA ARG A 296 1.73 4.83 18.92
C ARG A 296 1.95 6.12 18.15
N LYS A 297 1.35 7.22 18.63
CA LYS A 297 1.58 8.59 18.13
C LYS A 297 3.00 9.15 18.38
N LYS A 298 3.49 9.28 19.62
CA LYS A 298 4.87 9.81 19.89
C LYS A 298 6.01 9.05 19.16
N GLU A 299 5.84 7.77 18.85
CA GLU A 299 6.80 6.94 18.11
C GLU A 299 6.67 7.05 16.61
N ALA A 300 5.47 7.34 16.13
CA ALA A 300 5.36 7.79 14.75
C ALA A 300 6.05 9.16 14.59
N GLU A 301 6.01 10.00 15.63
CA GLU A 301 6.58 11.34 15.65
C GLU A 301 8.12 11.33 15.78
N GLU A 302 8.70 10.60 16.73
CA GLU A 302 10.16 10.51 16.87
C GLU A 302 10.80 9.82 15.64
N LYS A 303 10.16 8.82 15.04
CA LYS A 303 10.60 8.28 13.73
C LYS A 303 10.58 9.30 12.61
N ARG A 304 9.55 10.16 12.57
CA ARG A 304 9.47 11.24 11.58
C ARG A 304 10.61 12.24 11.82
N ALA A 305 10.85 12.63 13.06
CA ALA A 305 11.98 13.50 13.44
C ALA A 305 13.34 12.88 13.07
N ALA A 306 13.56 11.60 13.38
CA ALA A 306 14.79 10.88 13.03
C ALA A 306 15.00 10.80 11.51
N SER A 307 13.93 10.56 10.74
CA SER A 307 14.00 10.55 9.27
C SER A 307 14.29 11.92 8.68
N ALA A 308 13.75 12.99 9.28
CA ALA A 308 14.02 14.37 8.86
C ALA A 308 15.47 14.76 9.13
N ALA A 309 16.01 14.42 10.31
CA ALA A 309 17.41 14.66 10.66
C ALA A 309 18.38 13.88 9.74
N ALA A 310 18.03 12.66 9.34
CA ALA A 310 18.82 11.88 8.39
C ALA A 310 18.91 12.57 7.02
N VAL A 311 17.76 13.02 6.48
CA VAL A 311 17.71 13.77 5.22
C VAL A 311 18.51 15.08 5.29
N GLU A 312 18.49 15.78 6.43
CA GLU A 312 19.30 16.99 6.64
C GLU A 312 20.81 16.67 6.65
N ALA A 313 21.22 15.61 7.36
CA ALA A 313 22.61 15.16 7.38
C ALA A 313 23.11 14.79 5.96
N LYS A 314 22.27 14.21 5.11
CA LYS A 314 22.62 14.00 3.70
C LYS A 314 22.80 15.28 2.91
N ARG A 315 21.94 16.26 3.15
CA ARG A 315 22.03 17.54 2.47
C ARG A 315 23.35 18.22 2.81
N GLN A 316 23.74 18.19 4.08
CA GLN A 316 25.03 18.70 4.55
C GLN A 316 26.22 17.93 3.94
N GLU A 317 26.17 16.60 3.86
CA GLU A 317 27.23 15.83 3.20
C GLU A 317 27.34 16.13 1.70
N ALA A 318 26.21 16.23 1.00
CA ALA A 318 26.18 16.56 -0.43
C ALA A 318 26.71 17.98 -0.69
N GLU A 319 26.42 18.94 0.19
CA GLU A 319 26.95 20.30 0.15
C GLU A 319 28.46 20.33 0.41
N ALA A 320 28.94 19.58 1.40
CA ALA A 320 30.38 19.42 1.67
C ALA A 320 31.12 18.78 0.49
N LYS A 321 30.56 17.74 -0.15
CA LYS A 321 31.12 17.12 -1.36
C LYS A 321 31.18 18.10 -2.54
N LYS A 322 30.14 18.92 -2.74
CA LYS A 322 30.14 19.97 -3.76
C LYS A 322 31.20 21.05 -3.50
N ALA A 323 31.34 21.49 -2.24
CA ALA A 323 32.37 22.46 -1.85
C ALA A 323 33.78 21.90 -2.06
N ALA A 324 34.01 20.63 -1.73
CA ALA A 324 35.30 19.96 -1.98
C ALA A 324 35.61 19.82 -3.49
N ALA A 325 34.62 19.44 -4.30
CA ALA A 325 34.77 19.35 -5.75
C ALA A 325 35.06 20.72 -6.40
N ALA A 326 34.43 21.79 -5.91
CA ALA A 326 34.68 23.15 -6.38
C ALA A 326 36.13 23.60 -6.08
N LYS A 327 36.64 23.34 -4.87
CA LYS A 327 38.04 23.62 -4.50
C LYS A 327 39.02 22.84 -5.37
N ALA A 328 38.78 21.54 -5.58
CA ALA A 328 39.63 20.72 -6.45
C ALA A 328 39.62 21.19 -7.92
N ALA A 329 38.50 21.70 -8.42
CA ALA A 329 38.42 22.27 -9.76
C ALA A 329 39.20 23.60 -9.87
N GLU A 330 39.17 24.43 -8.82
CA GLU A 330 39.96 25.66 -8.76
C GLU A 330 41.47 25.38 -8.74
N GLU A 331 41.92 24.40 -7.95
CA GLU A 331 43.32 23.98 -7.91
C GLU A 331 43.80 23.45 -9.28
N ARG A 332 43.00 22.61 -9.94
CA ARG A 332 43.31 22.14 -11.31
C ARG A 332 43.36 23.28 -12.32
N ARG A 333 42.53 24.32 -12.16
CA ARG A 333 42.57 25.50 -13.03
C ARG A 333 43.87 26.27 -12.84
N LYS A 334 44.33 26.46 -11.59
CA LYS A 334 45.61 27.10 -11.28
C LYS A 334 46.79 26.31 -11.85
N GLU A 335 46.81 24.99 -11.66
CA GLU A 335 47.86 24.11 -12.21
C GLU A 335 47.90 24.14 -13.75
N ALA A 336 46.73 24.16 -14.41
CA ALA A 336 46.64 24.25 -15.87
C ALA A 336 47.11 25.61 -16.40
N GLU A 337 46.83 26.70 -15.67
CA GLU A 337 47.29 28.04 -16.01
C GLU A 337 48.82 28.14 -15.87
N GLU A 338 49.40 27.61 -14.79
CA GLU A 338 50.84 27.54 -14.59
C GLU A 338 51.54 26.72 -15.70
N LYS A 339 50.98 25.56 -16.07
CA LYS A 339 51.51 24.74 -17.19
C LYS A 339 51.44 25.48 -18.53
N ARG A 340 50.39 26.26 -18.79
CA ARG A 340 50.28 27.08 -20.00
C ARG A 340 51.30 28.21 -20.02
N ALA A 341 51.51 28.88 -18.89
CA ALA A 341 52.54 29.90 -18.76
C ALA A 341 53.95 29.33 -19.03
N ALA A 342 54.27 28.16 -18.43
CA ALA A 342 55.54 27.47 -18.65
C ALA A 342 55.74 27.04 -20.12
N ALA A 343 54.71 26.49 -20.76
CA ALA A 343 54.75 26.10 -22.18
C ALA A 343 54.93 27.32 -23.11
N GLY A 344 54.29 28.44 -22.80
CA GLY A 344 54.45 29.71 -23.52
C GLY A 344 55.89 30.22 -23.47
N ALA A 345 56.48 30.25 -22.27
CA ALA A 345 57.88 30.66 -22.07
C ALA A 345 58.87 29.76 -22.83
N ALA A 346 58.66 28.43 -22.79
CA ALA A 346 59.49 27.47 -23.53
C ALA A 346 59.39 27.65 -25.05
N ALA A 347 58.19 27.94 -25.57
CA ALA A 347 57.98 28.20 -27.00
C ALA A 347 58.67 29.50 -27.45
N GLU A 348 58.67 30.53 -26.60
CA GLU A 348 59.35 31.79 -26.87
C GLU A 348 60.87 31.62 -26.92
N LEU A 349 61.46 30.91 -25.95
CA LEU A 349 62.88 30.54 -25.95
C LEU A 349 63.28 29.83 -27.25
N LYS A 350 62.48 28.84 -27.68
CA LYS A 350 62.74 28.11 -28.93
C LYS A 350 62.64 29.01 -30.17
N ARG A 351 61.75 30.00 -30.16
CA ARG A 351 61.63 30.99 -31.24
C ARG A 351 62.85 31.91 -31.29
N GLN A 352 63.36 32.34 -30.14
CA GLN A 352 64.59 33.13 -30.05
C GLN A 352 65.82 32.34 -30.54
N GLU A 353 65.97 31.08 -30.14
CA GLU A 353 67.04 30.20 -30.65
C GLU A 353 66.96 29.99 -32.16
N ALA A 354 65.75 29.78 -32.70
CA ALA A 354 65.55 29.62 -34.14
C ALA A 354 65.86 30.90 -34.92
N ALA A 355 65.55 32.07 -34.35
CA ALA A 355 65.90 33.37 -34.94
C ALA A 355 67.42 33.58 -34.95
N ALA A 356 68.12 33.26 -33.85
CA ALA A 356 69.57 33.34 -33.78
C ALA A 356 70.27 32.43 -34.81
N LYS A 357 69.75 31.22 -35.05
CA LYS A 357 70.29 30.28 -36.05
C LYS A 357 70.06 30.71 -37.51
N LYS A 358 69.07 31.57 -37.80
CA LYS A 358 68.79 32.07 -39.16
C LYS A 358 69.57 33.34 -39.54
N ALA A 359 70.21 34.01 -38.59
CA ALA A 359 70.94 35.23 -38.85
C ALA A 359 72.22 35.09 -39.71
N PRO A 360 72.98 33.97 -39.74
CA PRO A 360 74.22 33.90 -40.53
C PRO A 360 74.05 33.41 -41.98
N THR A 361 72.93 32.77 -42.37
CA THR A 361 72.77 32.20 -43.73
C THR A 361 72.14 33.14 -44.76
N ALA A 362 71.72 34.34 -44.36
CA ALA A 362 71.15 35.35 -45.26
C ALA A 362 72.21 36.22 -45.98
N ARG A 363 73.51 35.97 -45.79
CA ARG A 363 74.59 36.68 -46.50
C ARG A 363 75.25 35.90 -47.64
N GLU A 364 74.83 34.66 -47.92
CA GLU A 364 75.53 33.78 -48.89
C GLU A 364 74.62 33.19 -49.99
N THR A 365 73.51 33.85 -50.33
CA THR A 365 72.69 33.46 -51.50
C THR A 365 72.17 34.70 -52.23
N LEU A 366 73.10 35.47 -52.81
CA LEU A 366 72.82 36.62 -53.66
C LEU A 366 73.18 36.40 -55.15
N GLU A 367 73.64 35.22 -55.54
CA GLU A 367 74.01 34.94 -56.94
C GLU A 367 73.33 33.69 -57.49
N SER A 368 72.68 33.87 -58.65
CA SER A 368 72.12 32.84 -59.54
C SER A 368 70.68 32.34 -59.26
N ALA A 369 69.69 33.08 -59.75
CA ALA A 369 68.46 32.45 -60.26
C ALA A 369 67.86 33.26 -61.41
N LYS A 370 67.79 32.61 -62.58
CA LYS A 370 67.36 33.12 -63.90
C LYS A 370 65.85 33.44 -63.96
N PRO A 371 65.44 34.32 -64.91
CA PRO A 371 64.03 34.69 -65.11
C PRO A 371 63.28 33.61 -65.90
N ARG A 372 62.14 33.14 -65.38
CA ARG A 372 61.14 32.40 -66.17
C ARG A 372 59.72 32.82 -65.81
N THR A 373 59.13 33.50 -66.80
CA THR A 373 57.82 33.25 -67.40
C THR A 373 56.57 33.23 -66.51
N THR A 374 55.96 34.42 -66.42
CA THR A 374 54.53 34.70 -66.63
C THR A 374 53.55 33.51 -66.70
N ILE A 375 52.76 33.34 -65.63
CA ILE A 375 51.37 32.87 -65.70
C ILE A 375 50.53 33.82 -64.82
N SER A 376 49.66 34.60 -65.47
CA SER A 376 48.60 35.44 -64.88
C SER A 376 47.80 34.65 -63.83
N LEU A 377 47.54 35.09 -62.60
CA LEU A 377 47.04 36.38 -62.10
C LEU A 377 45.67 36.76 -62.69
N PHE A 378 44.58 36.17 -62.18
CA PHE A 378 43.32 36.86 -61.84
C PHE A 378 42.35 35.86 -61.18
N GLY A 379 41.83 36.21 -59.99
CA GLY A 379 40.79 35.40 -59.32
C GLY A 379 40.84 35.40 -57.79
N PHE A 380 41.25 36.50 -57.17
CA PHE A 380 41.21 36.69 -55.72
C PHE A 380 39.76 36.99 -55.30
N GLY A 381 38.99 35.93 -55.04
CA GLY A 381 37.66 36.02 -54.46
C GLY A 381 37.75 36.26 -52.96
N VAL A 382 37.55 37.50 -52.54
CA VAL A 382 37.37 37.93 -51.15
C VAL A 382 36.13 37.24 -50.56
N PRO A 383 36.21 36.44 -49.47
CA PRO A 383 35.01 36.05 -48.75
C PRO A 383 34.58 37.23 -47.88
N LYS A 384 33.47 37.81 -48.29
CA LYS A 384 32.65 38.77 -47.58
C LYS A 384 32.36 38.25 -46.16
N SER A 385 32.73 39.05 -45.17
CA SER A 385 32.23 38.94 -43.80
C SER A 385 30.73 39.23 -43.82
N GLU A 386 29.91 38.18 -43.81
CA GLU A 386 28.51 38.28 -43.47
C GLU A 386 28.35 37.99 -41.97
N ASP A 387 27.86 38.99 -41.25
CA ASP A 387 27.17 38.83 -39.99
C ASP A 387 26.07 37.78 -40.15
N VAL A 388 26.36 36.54 -39.74
CA VAL A 388 25.34 35.51 -39.55
C VAL A 388 25.28 35.22 -38.06
N ALA A 389 24.18 35.69 -37.47
CA ALA A 389 23.70 35.35 -36.14
C ALA A 389 23.92 33.86 -35.81
N PRO A 390 24.15 33.51 -34.53
CA PRO A 390 24.44 32.14 -34.13
C PRO A 390 23.28 31.22 -34.53
N ALA A 391 23.47 30.47 -35.60
CA ALA A 391 22.59 29.39 -36.01
C ALA A 391 22.60 28.35 -34.90
N ALA A 392 21.49 28.32 -34.15
CA ALA A 392 21.18 27.30 -33.17
C ALA A 392 21.46 25.92 -33.76
N ALA A 393 22.24 25.12 -33.03
CA ALA A 393 22.50 23.74 -33.37
C ALA A 393 21.17 23.00 -33.54
N VAL A 394 20.80 22.74 -34.81
CA VAL A 394 19.71 21.86 -35.17
C VAL A 394 20.14 20.46 -34.77
N VAL A 395 19.76 20.10 -33.54
CA VAL A 395 19.63 18.73 -33.08
C VAL A 395 18.92 17.95 -34.19
N PRO A 396 19.40 16.78 -34.64
CA PRO A 396 18.66 15.97 -35.59
C PRO A 396 17.31 15.67 -34.96
N THR A 397 16.31 16.43 -35.37
CA THR A 397 14.92 16.22 -34.99
C THR A 397 14.54 14.98 -35.77
N VAL A 398 14.72 13.82 -35.13
CA VAL A 398 14.17 12.56 -35.61
C VAL A 398 12.70 12.88 -35.83
N ALA A 399 12.30 13.01 -37.09
CA ALA A 399 10.93 13.30 -37.45
C ALA A 399 10.06 12.29 -36.67
N PRO A 400 9.10 12.75 -35.86
CA PRO A 400 8.30 11.86 -35.04
C PRO A 400 7.68 10.86 -36.01
N LYS A 401 8.10 9.58 -35.91
CA LYS A 401 7.42 8.49 -36.61
C LYS A 401 5.94 8.68 -36.29
N LYS A 402 5.11 8.91 -37.31
CA LYS A 402 3.67 9.12 -37.16
C LYS A 402 3.17 8.12 -36.13
N ALA A 403 2.71 8.63 -34.97
CA ALA A 403 2.20 7.79 -33.91
C ALA A 403 1.14 6.89 -34.52
N ALA A 404 1.28 5.58 -34.34
CA ALA A 404 0.27 4.64 -34.79
C ALA A 404 -1.07 5.08 -34.19
N LYS A 405 -2.09 5.25 -35.04
CA LYS A 405 -3.41 5.71 -34.60
C LYS A 405 -3.94 4.67 -33.61
N ALA A 406 -4.30 5.12 -32.41
CA ALA A 406 -4.81 4.22 -31.39
C ALA A 406 -6.09 3.52 -31.87
N PRO A 407 -6.32 2.26 -31.47
CA PRO A 407 -7.58 1.57 -31.76
C PRO A 407 -8.78 2.37 -31.26
N ALA A 408 -9.87 2.36 -32.02
CA ALA A 408 -11.07 3.10 -31.65
C ALA A 408 -11.60 2.67 -30.27
N GLY A 409 -11.82 3.64 -29.38
CA GLY A 409 -12.35 3.41 -28.04
C GLY A 409 -11.31 3.03 -26.98
N VAL A 410 -10.01 3.03 -27.30
CA VAL A 410 -8.93 2.90 -26.30
C VAL A 410 -8.39 4.31 -25.98
N PRO A 411 -8.51 4.79 -24.73
CA PRO A 411 -7.93 6.07 -24.33
C PRO A 411 -6.42 6.05 -24.48
N THR A 412 -5.82 7.13 -24.97
CA THR A 412 -4.36 7.23 -25.14
C THR A 412 -3.72 8.00 -24.00
N LEU A 413 -2.62 7.47 -23.45
CA LEU A 413 -1.77 8.18 -22.49
C LEU A 413 -0.60 8.89 -23.20
N SER A 414 -0.50 10.19 -23.01
CA SER A 414 0.62 11.02 -23.50
C SER A 414 1.56 11.41 -22.37
N ARG A 415 2.84 11.66 -22.71
CA ARG A 415 3.92 12.03 -21.76
C ARG A 415 3.98 11.10 -20.54
N TRP A 416 3.77 9.82 -20.78
CA TRP A 416 3.64 8.85 -19.71
C TRP A 416 5.00 8.48 -19.11
N ARG A 417 4.99 8.04 -17.85
CA ARG A 417 6.11 7.39 -17.17
C ARG A 417 5.63 6.13 -16.46
N GLN A 418 6.43 5.06 -16.48
CA GLN A 418 6.18 3.89 -15.65
C GLN A 418 6.81 4.11 -14.27
N ASN A 419 5.98 4.00 -13.23
CA ASN A 419 6.39 4.14 -11.85
C ASN A 419 7.00 2.82 -11.33
N ARG A 420 7.67 2.88 -10.17
CA ARG A 420 8.38 1.73 -9.59
C ARG A 420 7.44 0.58 -9.17
N ASP A 421 6.21 0.90 -8.85
CA ASP A 421 5.15 -0.07 -8.53
C ASP A 421 4.52 -0.72 -9.79
N GLY A 422 4.99 -0.37 -10.98
CA GLY A 422 4.47 -0.83 -12.25
C GLY A 422 3.29 -0.02 -12.78
N SER A 423 2.77 0.99 -12.05
CA SER A 423 1.72 1.87 -12.59
C SER A 423 2.24 2.79 -13.69
N ILE A 424 1.35 3.33 -14.53
CA ILE A 424 1.71 4.36 -15.51
C ILE A 424 1.02 5.67 -15.11
N SER A 425 1.78 6.76 -15.03
CA SER A 425 1.23 8.12 -14.90
C SER A 425 1.40 8.88 -16.21
N GLY A 426 0.38 9.60 -16.67
CA GLY A 426 0.43 10.41 -17.89
C GLY A 426 -0.81 11.28 -18.07
N PHE A 427 -0.93 11.95 -19.21
CA PHE A 427 -2.13 12.74 -19.56
C PHE A 427 -3.00 11.93 -20.52
N ILE A 428 -4.25 11.69 -20.13
CA ILE A 428 -5.18 10.86 -20.90
C ILE A 428 -5.89 11.67 -21.99
N SER A 429 -6.22 11.03 -23.11
CA SER A 429 -7.11 11.59 -24.13
C SER A 429 -7.96 10.49 -24.78
N GLY A 430 -9.15 10.83 -25.28
CA GLY A 430 -10.08 9.90 -25.92
C GLY A 430 -10.83 8.99 -24.93
N SER A 431 -10.83 9.33 -23.64
CA SER A 431 -11.66 8.68 -22.63
C SER A 431 -13.05 9.31 -22.57
N ARG A 432 -14.07 8.51 -22.23
CA ARG A 432 -15.41 9.04 -21.91
C ARG A 432 -15.56 9.49 -20.46
N SER A 433 -14.64 9.05 -19.59
CA SER A 433 -14.71 9.28 -18.13
C SER A 433 -13.79 10.37 -17.64
N PHE A 434 -12.86 10.84 -18.48
CA PHE A 434 -11.83 11.82 -18.14
C PHE A 434 -11.75 12.86 -19.25
N GLU A 435 -11.43 14.10 -18.89
CA GLU A 435 -11.23 15.17 -19.88
C GLU A 435 -9.92 14.97 -20.64
N ASP A 436 -9.88 15.43 -21.90
CA ASP A 436 -8.67 15.38 -22.70
C ASP A 436 -7.56 16.25 -22.06
N GLY A 437 -6.44 15.62 -21.71
CA GLY A 437 -5.32 16.27 -21.04
C GLY A 437 -5.36 16.16 -19.51
N GLU A 438 -6.28 15.39 -18.92
CA GLU A 438 -6.32 15.19 -17.46
C GLU A 438 -5.16 14.27 -17.00
N PRO A 439 -4.42 14.63 -15.93
CA PRO A 439 -3.36 13.80 -15.40
C PRO A 439 -3.96 12.60 -14.65
N VAL A 440 -3.65 11.38 -15.11
CA VAL A 440 -4.12 10.14 -14.50
C VAL A 440 -2.95 9.25 -14.11
N THR A 441 -3.16 8.41 -13.09
CA THR A 441 -2.25 7.31 -12.73
C THR A 441 -3.03 6.02 -12.73
N THR A 442 -2.58 5.05 -13.52
CA THR A 442 -3.25 3.75 -13.68
C THR A 442 -2.86 2.80 -12.56
N SER A 443 -3.54 1.65 -12.47
CA SER A 443 -3.02 0.50 -11.71
C SER A 443 -1.76 -0.08 -12.39
N PRO A 444 -0.99 -0.97 -11.70
CA PRO A 444 0.18 -1.63 -12.28
C PRO A 444 -0.16 -2.34 -13.59
N ILE A 445 0.67 -2.18 -14.61
CA ILE A 445 0.49 -2.87 -15.89
C ILE A 445 1.03 -4.29 -15.84
N THR A 446 0.42 -5.19 -16.60
CA THR A 446 0.82 -6.61 -16.66
C THR A 446 1.97 -6.88 -17.64
N SER A 447 2.40 -5.87 -18.41
CA SER A 447 3.42 -5.95 -19.45
C SER A 447 4.24 -4.66 -19.51
N ASP A 448 5.46 -4.69 -20.03
CA ASP A 448 6.28 -3.48 -20.16
C ASP A 448 5.59 -2.41 -21.02
N ALA A 449 5.68 -1.15 -20.57
CA ALA A 449 5.09 -0.03 -21.30
C ALA A 449 5.97 0.31 -22.51
N VAL A 450 5.42 0.17 -23.71
CA VAL A 450 6.08 0.54 -24.98
C VAL A 450 5.24 1.57 -25.71
N GLY A 451 5.86 2.66 -26.14
CA GLY A 451 5.17 3.73 -26.87
C GLY A 451 4.50 3.21 -28.14
N GLY A 452 3.18 3.41 -28.24
CA GLY A 452 2.36 2.94 -29.38
C GLY A 452 1.76 1.54 -29.22
N ALA A 453 2.05 0.83 -28.12
CA ALA A 453 1.38 -0.42 -27.78
C ALA A 453 0.17 -0.17 -26.88
N VAL A 454 -0.86 -1.02 -27.00
CA VAL A 454 -1.98 -1.04 -26.05
C VAL A 454 -1.55 -1.86 -24.83
N VAL A 455 -1.63 -1.26 -23.65
CA VAL A 455 -1.28 -1.91 -22.38
C VAL A 455 -2.53 -2.20 -21.56
N THR A 456 -2.51 -3.31 -20.81
CA THR A 456 -3.59 -3.68 -19.89
C THR A 456 -3.11 -3.51 -18.46
N THR A 457 -3.89 -2.79 -17.65
CA THR A 457 -3.65 -2.62 -16.23
C THR A 457 -4.13 -3.84 -15.44
N GLY A 458 -3.66 -4.00 -14.21
CA GLY A 458 -4.14 -5.04 -13.28
C GLY A 458 -5.63 -4.94 -12.96
N SER A 459 -6.24 -3.76 -13.18
CA SER A 459 -7.69 -3.55 -13.10
C SER A 459 -8.45 -3.99 -14.36
N GLY A 460 -7.75 -4.40 -15.43
CA GLY A 460 -8.35 -4.78 -16.73
C GLY A 460 -8.64 -3.62 -17.68
N SER A 461 -8.26 -2.39 -17.32
CA SER A 461 -8.39 -1.22 -18.20
C SER A 461 -7.31 -1.24 -19.28
N ARG A 462 -7.63 -0.75 -20.49
CA ARG A 462 -6.71 -0.71 -21.63
C ARG A 462 -6.37 0.74 -21.99
N TYR A 463 -5.09 1.03 -22.24
CA TYR A 463 -4.56 2.35 -22.60
C TYR A 463 -3.57 2.28 -23.75
#